data_AF-A0A2G5HM37-F1
#
_entry.id   AF-A0A2G5HM37-F1
#
_cell.length_a   1.000
_cell.length_b   1.000
_cell.length_c   1.000
_cell.angle_alpha   90.00
_cell.angle_beta   90.00
_cell.angle_gamma   90.00
#
_symmetry.space_group_name_H-M   'P 1'
#
loop_
_entity.id
_entity.type
_entity.pdbx_description
1 polymer ?
#
loop_
_entity_poly.entity_id
_entity_poly.type
_entity_poly.pdbx_seq_one_letter_code
_entity_poly.pdbx_strand_id
1 'polypeptide(L)'
;MYRWYQNSGICWAYLPDITSVPLDVTKDDFKRCKWFKRGWTLQELIAPRDVHFFNETWEKIGTKDDLAGLICDITRIDERVLSEYERDKWSVAQRMSWAAERITTRPEDRAYCLLGIFDINMPLLYGEGDKAFLRLQEEIIKQDDDHSIFAWQMASGMRTSGLLAPSPSCFLDAASIVVRPSRRAQKGFKMTNRGLSIFFDMTPFAVGTYLSFLQCSRRGPFGHRLGLAISLRL
;
A
#
# COMPACT_ATOMS: atom_id res chain seq x y z
N MET A 1 1.31 -16.26 -6.77
CA MET A 1 2.31 -16.29 -5.68
C MET A 1 1.62 -16.17 -4.32
N TYR A 2 0.95 -15.06 -4.02
CA TYR A 2 0.22 -14.83 -2.76
C TYR A 2 -0.47 -16.04 -2.11
N ARG A 3 -1.37 -16.72 -2.83
CA ARG A 3 -2.13 -17.88 -2.30
C ARG A 3 -1.25 -19.06 -1.87
N TRP A 4 -0.08 -19.22 -2.47
CA TRP A 4 0.89 -20.24 -2.04
C TRP A 4 1.46 -19.92 -0.65
N TYR A 5 1.80 -18.65 -0.41
CA TYR A 5 2.22 -18.20 0.92
C TYR A 5 1.06 -18.25 1.91
N GLN A 6 -0.15 -17.79 1.52
CA GLN A 6 -1.33 -17.84 2.39
C GLN A 6 -1.65 -19.27 2.86
N ASN A 7 -1.49 -20.26 1.98
CA ASN A 7 -1.76 -21.65 2.27
C ASN A 7 -0.54 -22.42 2.82
N SER A 8 0.62 -21.77 2.96
CA SER A 8 1.80 -22.43 3.51
C SER A 8 1.62 -22.68 5.01
N GLY A 9 2.05 -23.84 5.49
CA GLY A 9 2.07 -24.11 6.94
C GLY A 9 3.04 -23.21 7.68
N ILE A 10 4.23 -22.98 7.11
CA ILE A 10 5.27 -22.11 7.67
C ILE A 10 6.02 -21.43 6.51
N CYS A 11 6.36 -20.16 6.67
CA CYS A 11 7.28 -19.43 5.79
C CYS A 11 8.60 -19.14 6.53
N TRP A 12 9.74 -19.51 5.95
CA TRP A 12 11.06 -19.18 6.52
C TRP A 12 11.65 -17.99 5.77
N ALA A 13 11.95 -16.93 6.52
CA ALA A 13 12.57 -15.71 6.02
C ALA A 13 14.04 -15.67 6.47
N TYR A 14 14.95 -15.93 5.53
CA TYR A 14 16.39 -15.84 5.75
C TYR A 14 16.87 -14.40 5.52
N LEU A 15 17.53 -13.82 6.53
CA LEU A 15 17.97 -12.42 6.59
C LEU A 15 19.51 -12.36 6.61
N PRO A 16 20.18 -12.53 5.45
CA PRO A 16 21.64 -12.62 5.39
C PRO A 16 22.36 -11.32 5.78
N ASP A 17 21.66 -10.18 5.75
CA ASP A 17 22.24 -8.89 6.13
C ASP A 17 22.22 -8.65 7.66
N ILE A 18 21.68 -9.59 8.45
CA ILE A 18 21.68 -9.53 9.92
C ILE A 18 22.78 -10.47 10.43
N THR A 19 23.86 -9.87 10.92
CA THR A 19 25.02 -10.57 11.50
C THR A 19 24.96 -10.65 13.03
N SER A 20 24.08 -9.87 13.65
CA SER A 20 23.86 -9.87 15.10
C SER A 20 23.34 -11.22 15.59
N VAL A 21 23.76 -11.62 16.79
CA VAL A 21 23.15 -12.76 17.48
C VAL A 21 21.69 -12.44 17.82
N PRO A 22 20.77 -13.42 17.84
CA PRO A 22 19.33 -13.19 18.03
C PRO A 22 18.94 -12.26 19.19
N LEU A 23 19.64 -12.36 20.33
CA LEU A 23 19.37 -11.56 21.53
C LEU A 23 19.74 -10.08 21.39
N ASP A 24 20.63 -9.75 20.45
CA ASP A 24 21.16 -8.40 20.23
C ASP A 24 20.57 -7.74 18.98
N VAL A 25 19.64 -8.39 18.28
CA VAL A 25 19.04 -7.85 17.07
C VAL A 25 18.24 -6.59 17.38
N THR A 26 18.63 -5.50 16.74
CA THR A 26 18.05 -4.18 16.97
C THR A 26 17.01 -3.80 15.92
N LYS A 27 16.25 -2.74 16.22
CA LYS A 27 15.36 -2.11 15.25
C LYS A 27 16.09 -1.60 14.01
N ASP A 28 17.33 -1.12 14.17
CA ASP A 28 18.11 -0.60 13.07
C ASP A 28 18.59 -1.71 12.12
N ASP A 29 18.87 -2.91 12.64
CA ASP A 29 19.20 -4.09 11.82
C ASP A 29 18.04 -4.43 10.89
N PHE A 30 16.84 -4.52 11.44
CA PHE A 30 15.61 -4.79 10.68
C PHE A 30 15.30 -3.68 9.66
N LYS A 31 15.49 -2.41 10.04
CA LYS A 31 15.25 -1.26 9.17
C LYS A 31 16.20 -1.23 7.96
N ARG A 32 17.44 -1.70 8.12
CA ARG A 32 18.47 -1.76 7.07
C ARG A 32 18.42 -3.06 6.26
N CYS A 33 17.85 -4.11 6.80
CA CYS A 33 17.75 -5.42 6.16
C CYS A 33 17.04 -5.32 4.80
N LYS A 34 17.67 -5.86 3.74
CA LYS A 34 17.13 -5.80 2.38
C LYS A 34 15.81 -6.54 2.25
N TRP A 35 15.57 -7.58 3.05
CA TRP A 35 14.32 -8.33 2.99
C TRP A 35 13.11 -7.43 3.25
N PHE A 36 13.16 -6.51 4.22
CA PHE A 36 12.06 -5.55 4.49
C PHE A 36 11.95 -4.44 3.43
N LYS A 37 12.97 -4.28 2.59
CA LYS A 37 13.00 -3.29 1.50
C LYS A 37 12.64 -3.87 0.13
N ARG A 38 12.60 -5.20 -0.06
CA ARG A 38 12.23 -5.79 -1.35
C ARG A 38 10.71 -5.75 -1.57
N GLY A 39 10.25 -5.53 -2.80
CA GLY A 39 8.82 -5.50 -3.10
C GLY A 39 8.11 -6.83 -2.83
N TRP A 40 8.61 -7.93 -3.40
CA TRP A 40 7.97 -9.25 -3.34
C TRP A 40 7.83 -9.84 -1.94
N THR A 41 8.77 -9.52 -1.05
CA THR A 41 8.76 -9.99 0.34
C THR A 41 7.59 -9.39 1.16
N LEU A 42 6.87 -8.40 0.62
CA LEU A 42 5.63 -7.92 1.25
C LEU A 42 4.56 -9.03 1.28
N GLN A 43 4.44 -9.79 0.20
CA GLN A 43 3.51 -10.92 0.16
C GLN A 43 3.98 -12.06 1.08
N GLU A 44 5.29 -12.30 1.14
CA GLU A 44 5.90 -13.26 2.05
C GLU A 44 5.69 -12.89 3.52
N LEU A 45 5.57 -11.60 3.84
CA LEU A 45 5.29 -11.12 5.19
C LEU A 45 3.81 -11.24 5.56
N ILE A 46 2.92 -10.76 4.68
CA ILE A 46 1.50 -10.57 4.99
C ILE A 46 0.67 -11.83 4.75
N ALA A 47 0.94 -12.56 3.67
CA ALA A 47 0.08 -13.68 3.27
C ALA A 47 0.12 -14.88 4.22
N PRO A 48 1.29 -15.43 4.61
CA PRO A 48 1.34 -16.61 5.47
C PRO A 48 0.98 -16.25 6.90
N ARG A 49 0.32 -17.16 7.62
CA ARG A 49 0.03 -16.97 9.05
C ARG A 49 1.32 -17.02 9.88
N ASP A 50 2.16 -18.02 9.64
CA ASP A 50 3.39 -18.25 10.40
C ASP A 50 4.64 -17.92 9.57
N VAL A 51 5.49 -17.01 10.08
CA VAL A 51 6.78 -16.63 9.47
C VAL A 51 7.86 -16.69 10.53
N HIS A 52 8.95 -17.39 10.24
CA HIS A 52 10.12 -17.51 11.12
C HIS A 52 11.30 -16.78 10.48
N PHE A 53 11.90 -15.85 11.22
CA PHE A 53 13.04 -15.08 10.75
C PHE A 53 14.34 -15.68 11.25
N PHE A 54 15.30 -15.84 10.34
CA PHE A 54 16.63 -16.39 10.62
C PHE A 54 17.71 -15.40 10.19
N ASN A 55 18.78 -15.27 10.97
CA ASN A 55 19.94 -14.43 10.64
C ASN A 55 20.88 -15.14 9.64
N GLU A 56 22.04 -14.54 9.34
CA GLU A 56 23.04 -15.11 8.41
C GLU A 56 23.54 -16.51 8.80
N THR A 57 23.60 -16.81 10.09
CA THR A 57 24.05 -18.11 10.63
C THR A 57 22.94 -19.15 10.77
N TRP A 58 21.75 -18.88 10.20
CA TRP A 58 20.54 -19.70 10.36
C TRP A 58 20.05 -19.85 11.80
N GLU A 59 20.38 -18.90 12.67
CA GLU A 59 19.85 -18.83 14.03
C GLU A 59 18.49 -18.12 14.01
N LYS A 60 17.51 -18.68 14.71
CA LYS A 60 16.17 -18.12 14.78
C LYS A 60 16.20 -16.82 15.58
N ILE A 61 15.82 -15.72 14.93
CA ILE A 61 15.65 -14.40 15.56
C ILE A 61 14.31 -14.36 16.31
N GLY A 62 13.25 -14.85 15.66
CA GLY A 62 11.89 -14.83 16.21
C GLY A 62 10.85 -15.16 15.16
N THR A 63 9.59 -15.23 15.56
CA THR A 63 8.45 -15.33 14.64
C THR A 63 7.89 -13.95 14.30
N LYS A 64 7.04 -13.88 13.28
CA LYS A 64 6.26 -12.66 12.97
C LYS A 64 5.41 -12.18 14.13
N ASP A 65 4.86 -13.11 14.93
CA ASP A 65 4.08 -12.75 16.11
C ASP A 65 4.98 -12.18 17.22
N ASP A 66 6.13 -12.80 17.49
CA ASP A 66 7.11 -12.32 18.48
C ASP A 66 7.61 -10.91 18.14
N LEU A 67 7.75 -10.62 16.84
CA LEU A 67 8.35 -9.40 16.32
C LEU A 67 7.32 -8.42 15.77
N ALA A 68 6.03 -8.61 16.03
CA ALA A 68 4.95 -7.83 15.41
C ALA A 68 5.11 -6.32 15.65
N GLY A 69 5.38 -5.91 16.90
CA GLY A 69 5.61 -4.50 17.24
C GLY A 69 6.83 -3.90 16.52
N LEU A 70 7.93 -4.65 16.44
CA LEU A 70 9.13 -4.23 15.71
C LEU A 70 8.87 -4.08 14.21
N ILE A 71 8.15 -5.04 13.62
CA ILE A 71 7.79 -5.02 12.19
C ILE A 71 6.83 -3.86 11.90
N CYS A 72 5.84 -3.63 12.77
CA CYS A 72 4.94 -2.49 12.68
C CYS A 72 5.70 -1.17 12.67
N ASP A 73 6.67 -1.04 13.57
CA ASP A 73 7.51 0.14 13.70
C ASP A 73 8.35 0.49 12.47
N ILE A 74 8.87 -0.51 11.76
CA ILE A 74 9.75 -0.28 10.58
C ILE A 74 8.97 -0.24 9.26
N THR A 75 7.79 -0.87 9.18
CA THR A 75 7.01 -1.01 7.94
C THR A 75 5.72 -0.21 7.92
N ARG A 76 5.26 0.28 9.08
CA ARG A 76 3.94 0.91 9.29
C ARG A 76 2.75 -0.04 9.02
N ILE A 77 3.02 -1.35 8.95
CA ILE A 77 2.00 -2.39 8.86
C ILE A 77 1.48 -2.66 10.27
N ASP A 78 0.22 -2.36 10.53
CA ASP A 78 -0.41 -2.56 11.84
C ASP A 78 -0.31 -4.04 12.27
N GLU A 79 -0.07 -4.30 13.55
CA GLU A 79 0.08 -5.66 14.10
C GLU A 79 -1.14 -6.55 13.82
N ARG A 80 -2.33 -5.97 13.66
CA ARG A 80 -3.55 -6.70 13.26
C ARG A 80 -3.44 -7.29 11.85
N VAL A 81 -2.72 -6.64 10.94
CA VAL A 81 -2.43 -7.17 9.59
C VAL A 81 -1.45 -8.33 9.68
N LEU A 82 -0.45 -8.22 10.57
CA LEU A 82 0.58 -9.24 10.72
C LEU A 82 0.02 -10.55 11.31
N SER A 83 -0.95 -10.45 12.21
CA SER A 83 -1.67 -11.60 12.76
C SER A 83 -2.68 -12.18 11.77
N GLU A 84 -3.59 -11.36 11.23
CA GLU A 84 -4.61 -11.78 10.29
C GLU A 84 -4.98 -10.66 9.31
N TYR A 85 -4.63 -10.88 8.03
CA TYR A 85 -4.96 -9.92 6.98
C TYR A 85 -6.28 -10.24 6.29
N GLU A 86 -7.26 -9.35 6.48
CA GLU A 86 -8.49 -9.30 5.71
C GLU A 86 -8.53 -8.02 4.88
N ARG A 87 -8.54 -8.17 3.55
CA ARG A 87 -8.42 -7.06 2.59
C ARG A 87 -9.42 -5.93 2.84
N ASP A 88 -10.69 -6.24 3.07
CA ASP A 88 -11.77 -5.24 3.19
C ASP A 88 -11.74 -4.43 4.51
N LYS A 89 -10.91 -4.83 5.48
CA LYS A 89 -10.71 -4.07 6.74
C LYS A 89 -9.73 -2.89 6.57
N TRP A 90 -9.00 -2.83 5.46
CA TRP A 90 -7.91 -1.88 5.24
C TRP A 90 -8.11 -1.08 3.97
N SER A 91 -7.96 0.24 4.07
CA SER A 91 -8.12 1.12 2.91
C SER A 91 -7.07 0.82 1.83
N VAL A 92 -7.38 1.15 0.58
CA VAL A 92 -6.43 1.10 -0.53
C VAL A 92 -5.15 1.89 -0.19
N ALA A 93 -5.29 3.06 0.42
CA ALA A 93 -4.16 3.90 0.79
C ALA A 93 -3.26 3.25 1.86
N GLN A 94 -3.84 2.56 2.84
CA GLN A 94 -3.09 1.79 3.83
C GLN A 94 -2.32 0.66 3.17
N ARG A 95 -2.99 -0.13 2.33
CA ARG A 95 -2.37 -1.24 1.59
C ARG A 95 -1.23 -0.76 0.68
N MET A 96 -1.40 0.39 0.00
CA MET A 96 -0.35 1.02 -0.80
C MET A 96 0.84 1.48 0.07
N SER A 97 0.57 2.00 1.27
CA SER A 97 1.62 2.50 2.17
C SER A 97 2.63 1.42 2.58
N TRP A 98 2.20 0.16 2.66
CA TRP A 98 3.06 -0.97 3.03
C TRP A 98 4.17 -1.25 2.01
N ALA A 99 4.00 -0.73 0.78
CA ALA A 99 4.96 -0.83 -0.30
C ALA A 99 5.70 0.48 -0.58
N ALA A 100 5.39 1.57 0.14
CA ALA A 100 5.90 2.90 -0.16
C ALA A 100 7.42 3.02 -0.08
N GLU A 101 8.05 2.29 0.84
CA GLU A 101 9.51 2.27 1.02
C GLU A 101 10.17 1.01 0.41
N ARG A 102 9.41 0.21 -0.35
CA ARG A 102 9.93 -1.01 -0.97
C ARG A 102 10.45 -0.74 -2.38
N ILE A 103 11.47 -1.49 -2.76
CA ILE A 103 12.25 -1.37 -3.98
C ILE A 103 12.10 -2.66 -4.78
N THR A 104 11.95 -2.50 -6.10
CA THR A 104 11.91 -3.58 -7.07
C THR A 104 13.00 -3.39 -8.11
N THR A 105 13.57 -4.49 -8.61
CA THR A 105 14.58 -4.45 -9.67
C THR A 105 13.96 -4.02 -11.00
N ARG A 106 12.78 -4.56 -11.30
CA ARG A 106 12.01 -4.20 -12.48
C ARG A 106 10.96 -3.14 -12.12
N PRO A 107 10.74 -2.11 -12.95
CA PRO A 107 9.73 -1.09 -12.66
C PRO A 107 8.32 -1.69 -12.59
N GLU A 108 7.98 -2.62 -13.47
CA GLU A 108 6.67 -3.29 -13.47
C GLU A 108 6.40 -4.14 -12.22
N ASP A 109 7.45 -4.64 -11.56
CA ASP A 109 7.30 -5.41 -10.32
C ASP A 109 6.75 -4.56 -9.16
N ARG A 110 6.80 -3.21 -9.24
CA ARG A 110 6.13 -2.33 -8.27
C ARG A 110 4.61 -2.57 -8.22
N ALA A 111 4.04 -3.00 -9.35
CA ALA A 111 2.64 -3.39 -9.45
C ALA A 111 2.45 -4.87 -9.12
N TYR A 112 3.28 -5.74 -9.70
CA TYR A 112 3.08 -7.18 -9.60
C TYR A 112 3.27 -7.74 -8.20
N CYS A 113 4.16 -7.14 -7.41
CA CYS A 113 4.34 -7.50 -6.00
C CYS A 113 3.13 -7.14 -5.12
N LEU A 114 2.14 -6.39 -5.64
CA LEU A 114 0.94 -5.97 -4.91
C LEU A 114 -0.33 -6.72 -5.31
N LEU A 115 -0.32 -7.51 -6.39
CA LEU A 115 -1.51 -8.20 -6.89
C LEU A 115 -2.22 -9.02 -5.81
N GLY A 116 -1.46 -9.77 -5.03
CA GLY A 116 -2.02 -10.56 -3.93
C GLY A 116 -2.58 -9.74 -2.77
N ILE A 117 -1.96 -8.59 -2.48
CA ILE A 117 -2.43 -7.67 -1.43
C ILE A 117 -3.77 -7.06 -1.82
N PHE A 118 -3.95 -6.72 -3.10
CA PHE A 118 -5.18 -6.12 -3.60
C PHE A 118 -6.19 -7.12 -4.16
N ASP A 119 -5.87 -8.42 -4.16
CA ASP A 119 -6.71 -9.47 -4.76
C ASP A 119 -7.02 -9.20 -6.26
N ILE A 120 -6.01 -8.69 -6.98
CA ILE A 120 -6.11 -8.35 -8.41
C ILE A 120 -5.55 -9.49 -9.25
N ASN A 121 -6.29 -9.83 -10.32
CA ASN A 121 -5.82 -10.70 -11.37
C ASN A 121 -5.66 -9.89 -12.67
N MET A 122 -4.42 -9.72 -13.11
CA MET A 122 -4.08 -9.06 -14.37
C MET A 122 -2.82 -9.71 -14.98
N PRO A 123 -2.69 -9.79 -16.32
CA PRO A 123 -1.52 -10.40 -16.97
C PRO A 123 -0.20 -9.73 -16.60
N LEU A 124 0.89 -10.48 -16.44
CA LEU A 124 2.24 -9.91 -16.30
C LEU A 124 2.82 -9.60 -17.68
N LEU A 125 2.88 -8.32 -18.04
CA LEU A 125 3.46 -7.79 -19.26
C LEU A 125 4.82 -7.16 -18.95
N TYR A 126 5.89 -7.98 -19.02
CA TYR A 126 7.25 -7.48 -18.82
C TYR A 126 7.66 -6.55 -19.98
N GLY A 127 8.18 -5.37 -19.63
CA GLY A 127 8.51 -4.31 -20.60
C GLY A 127 7.51 -3.15 -20.65
N GLU A 128 6.39 -3.20 -19.93
CA GLU A 128 5.44 -2.07 -19.88
C GLU A 128 5.88 -0.93 -18.94
N GLY A 129 6.89 -1.17 -18.09
CA GLY A 129 7.47 -0.16 -17.21
C GLY A 129 6.48 0.36 -16.17
N ASP A 130 6.51 1.68 -15.92
CA ASP A 130 5.64 2.33 -14.94
C ASP A 130 4.13 2.24 -15.27
N LYS A 131 3.78 1.86 -16.52
CA LYS A 131 2.39 1.61 -16.91
C LYS A 131 1.75 0.48 -16.13
N ALA A 132 2.54 -0.48 -15.65
CA ALA A 132 2.05 -1.59 -14.83
C ALA A 132 1.34 -1.08 -13.56
N PHE A 133 1.90 -0.06 -12.91
CA PHE A 133 1.35 0.49 -11.67
C PHE A 133 0.09 1.34 -11.91
N LEU A 134 0.01 2.02 -13.05
CA LEU A 134 -1.24 2.66 -13.47
C LEU A 134 -2.32 1.61 -13.72
N ARG A 135 -2.00 0.54 -14.46
CA ARG A 135 -2.94 -0.56 -14.74
C ARG A 135 -3.41 -1.25 -13.46
N LEU A 136 -2.54 -1.42 -12.46
CA LEU A 136 -2.94 -1.91 -11.13
C LEU A 136 -4.01 -1.01 -10.49
N GLN A 137 -3.80 0.31 -10.48
CA GLN A 137 -4.79 1.24 -9.91
C GLN A 137 -6.11 1.21 -10.68
N GLU A 138 -6.07 1.06 -12.01
CA GLU A 138 -7.28 0.90 -12.81
C GLU A 138 -8.05 -0.39 -12.46
N GLU A 139 -7.35 -1.50 -12.22
CA GLU A 139 -7.98 -2.74 -11.78
C GLU A 139 -8.56 -2.63 -10.36
N ILE A 140 -7.87 -1.92 -9.45
CA ILE A 140 -8.41 -1.63 -8.11
C ILE A 140 -9.71 -0.82 -8.21
N ILE A 141 -9.72 0.22 -9.04
CA ILE A 141 -10.90 1.09 -9.27
C ILE A 141 -12.09 0.32 -9.85
N LYS A 142 -11.86 -0.76 -10.59
CA LYS A 142 -12.95 -1.61 -11.12
C LYS A 142 -13.60 -2.48 -10.05
N GLN A 143 -12.91 -2.74 -8.95
CA GLN A 143 -13.36 -3.68 -7.90
C GLN A 143 -13.74 -2.99 -6.59
N ASP A 144 -13.26 -1.76 -6.35
CA ASP A 144 -13.36 -1.07 -5.08
C ASP A 144 -13.74 0.42 -5.29
N ASP A 145 -14.69 0.89 -4.48
CA ASP A 145 -15.15 2.29 -4.44
C ASP A 145 -14.43 3.11 -3.33
N ASP A 146 -13.29 2.61 -2.84
CA ASP A 146 -12.48 3.31 -1.85
C ASP A 146 -11.74 4.53 -2.41
N HIS A 147 -12.28 5.72 -2.08
CA HIS A 147 -11.69 7.03 -2.38
C HIS A 147 -10.24 7.23 -1.89
N SER A 148 -9.76 6.41 -0.95
CA SER A 148 -8.39 6.48 -0.44
C SER A 148 -7.35 6.19 -1.52
N ILE A 149 -7.71 5.60 -2.66
CA ILE A 149 -6.82 5.49 -3.83
C ILE A 149 -6.32 6.86 -4.33
N PHE A 150 -7.06 7.95 -4.08
CA PHE A 150 -6.67 9.32 -4.44
C PHE A 150 -5.94 10.06 -3.30
N ALA A 151 -5.75 9.41 -2.15
CA ALA A 151 -5.22 10.03 -0.95
C ALA A 151 -3.68 9.95 -0.84
N TRP A 152 -3.01 10.14 -1.98
CA TRP A 152 -1.56 10.16 -2.10
C TRP A 152 -1.02 11.60 -2.12
N GLN A 153 0.27 11.75 -1.81
CA GLN A 153 0.97 13.04 -1.82
C GLN A 153 2.27 12.91 -2.62
N MET A 154 2.68 14.01 -3.26
CA MET A 154 3.96 14.10 -3.95
C MET A 154 4.90 15.02 -3.22
N ALA A 155 6.20 14.75 -3.37
CA ALA A 155 7.22 15.70 -2.99
C ALA A 155 7.03 17.01 -3.77
N SER A 156 7.24 18.13 -3.07
CA SER A 156 7.14 19.48 -3.63
C SER A 156 7.98 19.62 -4.90
N GLY A 157 7.37 20.09 -5.99
CA GLY A 157 8.06 20.37 -7.26
C GLY A 157 7.91 19.31 -8.34
N MET A 158 7.38 18.12 -8.03
CA MET A 158 7.05 17.13 -9.07
C MET A 158 5.69 17.45 -9.70
N ARG A 159 5.67 17.60 -11.03
CA ARG A 159 4.43 17.75 -11.81
C ARG A 159 4.00 16.37 -12.30
N THR A 160 2.84 15.90 -11.85
CA THR A 160 2.16 14.79 -12.51
C THR A 160 1.10 15.33 -13.46
N SER A 161 0.85 14.58 -14.53
CA SER A 161 -0.28 14.78 -15.42
C SER A 161 -1.32 13.70 -15.15
N GLY A 162 -1.93 13.68 -13.96
CA GLY A 162 -2.96 12.67 -13.67
C GLY A 162 -3.44 12.64 -12.22
N LEU A 163 -4.61 12.00 -12.04
CA LEU A 163 -5.28 11.78 -10.76
C LEU A 163 -4.73 10.54 -9.99
N LEU A 164 -4.13 9.60 -10.72
CA LEU A 164 -3.57 8.37 -10.15
C LEU A 164 -2.10 8.56 -9.78
N ALA A 165 -1.65 7.82 -8.75
CA ALA A 165 -0.30 7.91 -8.24
C ALA A 165 0.70 7.30 -9.23
N PRO A 166 1.90 7.88 -9.40
CA PRO A 166 2.95 7.29 -10.23
C PRO A 166 3.66 6.09 -9.57
N SER A 167 3.59 5.96 -8.23
CA SER A 167 4.30 4.94 -7.46
C SER A 167 3.67 4.72 -6.08
N PRO A 168 3.82 3.54 -5.44
CA PRO A 168 3.43 3.33 -4.05
C PRO A 168 4.09 4.31 -3.07
N SER A 169 5.27 4.85 -3.40
CA SER A 169 6.00 5.81 -2.56
C SER A 169 5.20 7.08 -2.27
N CYS A 170 4.23 7.43 -3.12
CA CYS A 170 3.31 8.56 -2.90
C CYS A 170 2.33 8.33 -1.74
N PHE A 171 2.24 7.11 -1.22
CA PHE A 171 1.40 6.70 -0.09
C PHE A 171 2.20 6.56 1.21
N LEU A 172 3.42 7.09 1.29
CA LEU A 172 4.28 6.96 2.48
C LEU A 172 3.57 7.34 3.79
N ASP A 173 2.82 8.45 3.78
CA ASP A 173 2.11 8.98 4.94
C ASP A 173 0.64 8.54 5.00
N ALA A 174 0.27 7.50 4.24
CA ALA A 174 -1.09 7.02 4.09
C ALA A 174 -1.49 5.90 5.06
N ALA A 175 -0.56 5.38 5.88
CA ALA A 175 -0.82 4.27 6.81
C ALA A 175 -1.94 4.55 7.84
N SER A 176 -2.25 5.81 8.11
CA SER A 176 -3.34 6.24 9.01
C SER A 176 -4.66 6.54 8.30
N ILE A 177 -4.74 6.43 6.97
CA ILE A 177 -5.92 6.83 6.20
C ILE A 177 -6.96 5.72 6.24
N VAL A 178 -8.11 5.99 6.86
CA VAL A 178 -9.21 5.04 6.98
C VAL A 178 -10.40 5.48 6.14
N VAL A 179 -11.14 4.51 5.61
CA VAL A 179 -12.40 4.75 4.87
C VAL A 179 -13.47 5.25 5.84
N ARG A 180 -14.29 6.20 5.38
CA ARG A 180 -15.46 6.69 6.11
C ARG A 180 -16.72 6.22 5.40
N PRO A 181 -17.59 5.43 6.05
CA PRO A 181 -18.82 5.00 5.42
C PRO A 181 -19.71 6.20 5.08
N SER A 182 -20.14 6.27 3.82
CA SER A 182 -21.15 7.21 3.36
C SER A 182 -22.55 6.76 3.77
N ARG A 183 -23.41 7.70 4.19
CA ARG A 183 -24.85 7.43 4.33
C ARG A 183 -25.62 7.54 3.01
N ARG A 184 -25.00 8.08 1.96
CA ARG A 184 -25.60 8.22 0.62
C ARG A 184 -25.14 7.08 -0.28
N ALA A 185 -26.08 6.46 -1.00
CA ALA A 185 -25.77 5.54 -2.10
C ALA A 185 -24.89 6.27 -3.11
N GLN A 186 -23.64 5.84 -3.22
CA GLN A 186 -22.72 6.42 -4.18
C GLN A 186 -22.87 5.76 -5.53
N LYS A 187 -22.69 6.57 -6.58
CA LYS A 187 -22.32 6.04 -7.88
C LYS A 187 -20.85 5.69 -7.79
N GLY A 188 -20.53 4.40 -7.96
CA GLY A 188 -19.17 3.91 -7.94
C GLY A 188 -18.30 4.50 -9.04
N PHE A 189 -17.02 4.14 -9.03
CA PHE A 189 -16.06 4.62 -10.01
C PHE A 189 -16.25 3.91 -11.35
N LYS A 190 -15.91 4.59 -12.45
CA LYS A 190 -15.84 3.93 -13.75
C LYS A 190 -14.67 4.43 -14.57
N MET A 191 -13.74 3.53 -14.89
CA MET A 191 -12.77 3.79 -15.94
C MET A 191 -13.46 3.80 -17.30
N THR A 192 -13.15 4.82 -18.10
CA THR A 192 -13.62 4.99 -19.49
C THR A 192 -12.43 5.20 -20.41
N ASN A 193 -12.63 5.07 -21.72
CA ASN A 193 -11.61 5.42 -22.71
C ASN A 193 -11.20 6.91 -22.71
N ARG A 194 -11.94 7.77 -21.99
CA ARG A 194 -11.60 9.20 -21.78
C ARG A 194 -10.95 9.47 -20.42
N GLY A 195 -10.78 8.43 -19.59
CA GLY A 195 -10.27 8.54 -18.22
C GLY A 195 -11.30 8.14 -17.17
N LEU A 196 -11.07 8.57 -15.93
CA LEU A 196 -11.93 8.24 -14.79
C LEU A 196 -13.24 9.05 -14.81
N SER A 197 -14.36 8.37 -14.69
CA SER A 197 -15.66 8.95 -14.36
C SER A 197 -15.95 8.71 -12.88
N ILE A 198 -16.13 9.79 -12.13
CA ILE A 198 -16.36 9.79 -10.69
C ILE A 198 -17.27 10.95 -10.30
N PHE A 199 -18.11 10.74 -9.29
CA PHE A 199 -19.00 11.78 -8.76
C PHE A 199 -18.50 12.24 -7.39
N PHE A 200 -18.30 13.55 -7.26
CA PHE A 200 -17.90 14.17 -6.01
C PHE A 200 -18.90 15.25 -5.58
N ASP A 201 -19.18 15.29 -4.29
CA ASP A 201 -19.73 16.49 -3.66
C ASP A 201 -18.59 17.53 -3.58
N MET A 202 -18.77 18.67 -4.24
CA MET A 202 -17.76 19.72 -4.35
C MET A 202 -18.25 21.04 -3.74
N THR A 203 -17.33 21.78 -3.11
CA THR A 203 -17.55 23.14 -2.63
C THR A 203 -16.62 24.12 -3.34
N PRO A 204 -17.10 25.29 -3.78
CA PRO A 204 -16.23 26.34 -4.30
C PRO A 204 -15.16 26.73 -3.28
N PHE A 205 -13.92 26.90 -3.72
CA PHE A 205 -12.81 27.32 -2.87
C PHE A 205 -12.13 28.59 -3.37
N ALA A 206 -11.87 28.68 -4.67
CA ALA A 206 -11.36 29.87 -5.34
C ALA A 206 -11.92 29.95 -6.77
N VAL A 207 -11.64 31.04 -7.49
CA VAL A 207 -12.06 31.20 -8.88
C VAL A 207 -11.53 30.03 -9.72
N GLY A 208 -12.45 29.28 -10.33
CA GLY A 208 -12.13 28.10 -11.13
C GLY A 208 -11.60 26.90 -10.33
N THR A 209 -11.57 26.95 -8.99
CA THR A 209 -11.06 25.85 -8.15
C THR A 209 -12.10 25.40 -7.12
N TYR A 210 -12.36 24.09 -7.12
CA TYR A 210 -13.33 23.41 -6.28
C TYR A 210 -12.62 22.41 -5.37
N LEU A 211 -13.11 22.24 -4.15
CA LEU A 211 -12.67 21.18 -3.25
C LEU A 211 -13.69 20.05 -3.26
N SER A 212 -13.25 18.83 -3.58
CA SER A 212 -14.04 17.62 -3.33
C SER A 212 -13.61 16.97 -2.02
N PHE A 213 -14.57 16.40 -1.28
CA PHE A 213 -14.27 15.63 -0.09
C PHE A 213 -14.16 14.14 -0.43
N LEU A 214 -13.01 13.55 -0.14
CA LEU A 214 -12.83 12.11 -0.20
C LEU A 214 -13.51 11.45 1.00
N GLN A 215 -13.98 10.23 0.81
CA GLN A 215 -14.60 9.44 1.89
C GLN A 215 -13.55 8.67 2.69
N CYS A 216 -12.49 9.38 3.04
CA CYS A 216 -11.44 8.88 3.88
C CYS A 216 -10.90 10.01 4.76
N SER A 217 -10.30 9.63 5.88
CA SER A 217 -9.73 10.58 6.83
C SER A 217 -8.49 9.99 7.49
N ARG A 218 -7.59 10.84 7.96
CA ARG A 218 -6.51 10.39 8.86
C ARG A 218 -7.09 9.95 10.20
N ARG A 219 -6.66 8.81 10.72
CA ARG A 219 -7.02 8.30 12.05
C ARG A 219 -6.52 9.27 13.12
N GLY A 220 -7.41 9.74 13.99
CA GLY A 220 -7.08 10.68 15.07
C GLY A 220 -8.30 11.39 15.64
N PRO A 221 -8.18 12.09 16.78
CA PRO A 221 -9.29 12.71 17.50
C PRO A 221 -10.00 13.81 16.68
N PHE A 222 -9.28 14.48 15.79
CA PHE A 222 -9.81 15.52 14.89
C PHE A 222 -9.96 15.05 13.44
N GLY A 223 -9.95 13.73 13.21
CA GLY A 223 -9.80 13.04 11.91
C GLY A 223 -10.11 13.90 10.68
N HIS A 224 -9.08 14.56 10.17
CA HIS A 224 -9.22 15.49 9.05
C HIS A 224 -9.64 14.70 7.82
N ARG A 225 -10.78 15.09 7.23
CA ARG A 225 -11.20 14.58 5.92
C ARG A 225 -10.19 15.00 4.88
N LEU A 226 -9.87 14.09 3.98
CA LEU A 226 -9.02 14.36 2.84
C LEU A 226 -9.89 14.86 1.69
N GLY A 227 -9.29 15.61 0.78
CA GLY A 227 -10.00 16.18 -0.35
C GLY A 227 -9.07 16.43 -1.52
N LEU A 228 -9.67 16.61 -2.70
CA LEU A 228 -8.95 16.96 -3.92
C LEU A 228 -9.27 18.40 -4.29
N ALA A 229 -8.24 19.16 -4.66
CA ALA A 229 -8.41 20.46 -5.31
C ALA A 229 -8.53 20.24 -6.82
N ILE A 230 -9.66 20.62 -7.38
CA ILE A 230 -9.98 20.46 -8.81
C ILE A 230 -10.05 21.85 -9.43
N SER A 231 -9.10 22.16 -10.31
CA SER A 231 -9.12 23.39 -11.08
C SER A 231 -9.77 23.13 -12.45
N LEU A 232 -10.91 23.76 -12.69
CA LEU A 232 -11.59 23.76 -13.99
C LEU A 232 -11.05 24.93 -14.81
N ARG A 233 -10.38 24.62 -15.93
CA ARG A 233 -10.12 25.63 -16.96
C ARG A 233 -11.43 25.84 -17.72
N LEU A 234 -12.10 26.95 -17.45
CA LEU A 234 -13.22 27.46 -18.24
C LEU A 234 -12.70 28.11 -19.52
#